data_AF-A0A4R0R171-F1
#
_entry.id   AF-A0A4R0R171-F1
#
_cell.length_a   1.000
_cell.length_b   1.000
_cell.length_c   1.000
_cell.angle_alpha   90.00
_cell.angle_beta   90.00
_cell.angle_gamma   90.00
#
_symmetry.space_group_name_H-M   'P 1'
#
loop_
_entity.id
_entity.type
_entity.pdbx_description
1 polymer ?
#
loop_
_entity_poly.entity_id
_entity_poly.type
_entity_poly.pdbx_seq_one_letter_code
_entity_poly.pdbx_strand_id
1 'polypeptide(L)'
;MGSVLQLFITVGIASGYFVCYGTSRFVSSLSWRFPAGMQAVVACILAVGTPFLPHSPRWLRHVGRAAEADASWVKLGVSTADAEKTEENAERQNVPRESVWKEARQMWNKKATGIDGVLYYAPLLFTQAGLPGQQASFIASGVTGLVNIACTIAVQFFADTWSRRTSMISGGSIIAACMLIIGTLYATSASDTAAGRWAIIVLIYIFVVAFSCTWAIVVRIIASEIQPTRTRAAATSFGQCMNWVINWIVAFTTPLFLAHSSSGPYFTFGACNARSSRLSSASLSSPKPAVHRSKRSTKLSKSVLGKPHLSSGYTREDTARRNA
;
A
#
# COMPACT_ATOMS: atom_id res chain seq x y z
N MET A 1 -7.11 7.90 0.30
CA MET A 1 -7.03 7.30 -1.06
C MET A 1 -6.54 5.86 -1.06
N GLY A 2 -5.42 5.50 -0.39
CA GLY A 2 -4.86 4.13 -0.48
C GLY A 2 -5.78 3.00 0.00
N SER A 3 -6.73 3.31 0.88
CA SER A 3 -7.66 2.36 1.49
C SER A 3 -8.85 1.99 0.59
N VAL A 4 -9.29 2.88 -0.30
CA VAL A 4 -10.33 2.59 -1.32
C VAL A 4 -9.80 1.62 -2.37
N LEU A 5 -8.54 1.77 -2.79
CA LEU A 5 -7.90 0.82 -3.70
C LEU A 5 -7.80 -0.57 -3.08
N GLN A 6 -7.50 -0.65 -1.77
CA GLN A 6 -7.49 -1.93 -1.07
C GLN A 6 -8.88 -2.58 -1.05
N LEU A 7 -9.94 -1.80 -0.83
CA LEU A 7 -11.32 -2.30 -0.86
C LEU A 7 -11.65 -2.97 -2.21
N PHE A 8 -11.31 -2.33 -3.33
CA PHE A 8 -11.54 -2.94 -4.65
C PHE A 8 -10.74 -4.22 -4.87
N ILE A 9 -9.51 -4.29 -4.34
CA ILE A 9 -8.70 -5.51 -4.39
C ILE A 9 -9.37 -6.65 -3.61
N THR A 10 -9.85 -6.39 -2.40
CA THR A 10 -10.47 -7.44 -1.56
C THR A 10 -11.82 -7.89 -2.10
N VAL A 11 -12.61 -6.97 -2.67
CA VAL A 11 -13.83 -7.30 -3.42
C VAL A 11 -13.51 -8.18 -4.63
N GLY A 12 -12.47 -7.85 -5.40
CA GLY A 12 -12.03 -8.66 -6.54
C GLY A 12 -11.63 -10.07 -6.14
N ILE A 13 -10.88 -10.22 -5.04
CA ILE A 13 -10.47 -11.53 -4.50
C ILE A 13 -11.70 -12.36 -4.09
N ALA A 14 -12.63 -11.78 -3.33
CA ALA A 14 -13.83 -12.48 -2.89
C ALA A 14 -14.70 -12.93 -4.09
N SER A 15 -14.96 -12.03 -5.02
CA SER A 15 -15.70 -12.33 -6.25
C SER A 15 -15.02 -13.44 -7.06
N GLY A 16 -13.68 -13.42 -7.16
CA GLY A 16 -12.92 -14.49 -7.81
C GLY A 16 -13.14 -15.86 -7.19
N TYR A 17 -13.11 -15.98 -5.86
CA TYR A 17 -13.38 -17.24 -5.18
C TYR A 17 -14.80 -17.75 -5.41
N PHE A 18 -15.82 -16.87 -5.34
CA PHE A 18 -17.20 -17.27 -5.60
C PHE A 18 -17.47 -17.65 -7.04
N VAL A 19 -16.82 -16.99 -8.00
CA VAL A 19 -16.90 -17.34 -9.41
C VAL A 19 -16.26 -18.71 -9.65
N CYS A 20 -15.06 -18.96 -9.10
CA CYS A 20 -14.42 -20.27 -9.16
C CYS A 20 -15.27 -21.36 -8.47
N TYR A 21 -15.93 -21.04 -7.36
CA TYR A 21 -16.88 -21.95 -6.72
C TYR A 21 -18.04 -22.30 -7.65
N GLY A 22 -18.67 -21.30 -8.27
CA GLY A 22 -19.79 -21.51 -9.20
C GLY A 22 -19.38 -22.31 -10.44
N THR A 23 -18.21 -22.03 -11.00
CA THR A 23 -17.72 -22.70 -12.21
C THR A 23 -17.11 -24.07 -11.94
N SER A 24 -16.73 -24.38 -10.69
CA SER A 24 -16.23 -25.70 -10.29
C SER A 24 -17.25 -26.83 -10.48
N ARG A 25 -18.55 -26.50 -10.63
CA ARG A 25 -19.62 -27.47 -10.90
C ARG A 25 -19.67 -27.89 -12.37
N PHE A 26 -18.99 -27.19 -13.27
CA PHE A 26 -18.95 -27.54 -14.67
C PHE A 26 -17.93 -28.66 -14.91
N VAL A 27 -18.38 -29.78 -15.49
CA VAL A 27 -17.49 -30.90 -15.88
C VAL A 27 -16.65 -30.56 -17.13
N SER A 28 -17.05 -29.52 -17.88
CA SER A 28 -16.36 -29.06 -19.10
C SER A 28 -15.17 -28.13 -18.79
N SER A 29 -14.28 -27.95 -19.78
CA SER A 29 -13.18 -26.96 -19.77
C SER A 29 -13.62 -25.52 -19.51
N LEU A 30 -14.92 -25.24 -19.59
CA LEU A 30 -15.52 -23.97 -19.16
C LEU A 30 -15.25 -23.63 -17.69
N SER A 31 -15.00 -24.61 -16.83
CA SER A 31 -14.77 -24.41 -15.39
C SER A 31 -13.63 -23.43 -15.06
N TRP A 32 -12.53 -23.48 -15.81
CA TRP A 32 -11.38 -22.58 -15.64
C TRP A 32 -11.33 -21.44 -16.66
N ARG A 33 -11.93 -21.63 -17.85
CA ARG A 33 -11.98 -20.59 -18.89
C ARG A 33 -12.92 -19.45 -18.54
N PHE A 34 -14.04 -19.75 -17.89
CA PHE A 34 -15.02 -18.73 -17.54
C PHE A 34 -14.48 -17.68 -16.55
N PRO A 35 -13.83 -18.04 -15.41
CA PRO A 35 -13.22 -17.06 -14.53
C PRO A 35 -12.17 -16.19 -15.25
N ALA A 36 -11.34 -16.79 -16.11
CA ALA A 36 -10.34 -16.07 -16.89
C ALA A 36 -10.98 -15.10 -17.90
N GLY A 37 -12.06 -15.53 -18.57
CA GLY A 37 -12.83 -14.68 -19.49
C GLY A 37 -13.46 -13.48 -18.79
N MET A 38 -14.03 -13.69 -17.59
CA MET A 38 -14.58 -12.60 -16.78
C MET A 38 -13.51 -11.56 -16.41
N GLN A 39 -12.30 -12.01 -16.07
CA GLN A 39 -11.17 -11.11 -15.80
C GLN A 39 -10.77 -10.30 -17.05
N ALA A 40 -10.78 -10.93 -18.22
CA ALA A 40 -10.53 -10.23 -19.49
C ALA A 40 -11.59 -9.15 -19.77
N VAL A 41 -12.86 -9.42 -19.47
CA VAL A 41 -13.95 -8.42 -19.61
C VAL A 41 -13.69 -7.21 -18.72
N VAL A 42 -13.33 -7.40 -17.45
CA VAL A 42 -13.01 -6.28 -16.55
C VAL A 42 -11.80 -5.49 -17.05
N ALA A 43 -10.78 -6.17 -17.59
CA ALA A 43 -9.62 -5.52 -18.20
C ALA A 43 -10.00 -4.70 -19.45
N CYS A 44 -10.88 -5.22 -20.31
CA CYS A 44 -11.40 -4.51 -21.47
C CYS A 44 -12.20 -3.27 -21.07
N ILE A 45 -13.04 -3.36 -20.03
CA ILE A 45 -13.79 -2.19 -19.50
C ILE A 45 -12.81 -1.11 -19.04
N LEU A 46 -11.75 -1.49 -18.32
CA LEU A 46 -10.71 -0.54 -17.89
C LEU A 46 -9.96 0.07 -19.09
N ALA A 47 -9.60 -0.75 -20.08
CA ALA A 47 -8.90 -0.29 -21.28
C ALA A 47 -9.74 0.70 -22.10
N VAL A 48 -11.03 0.42 -22.28
CA VAL A 48 -11.98 1.31 -22.95
C VAL A 48 -12.29 2.55 -22.12
N GLY A 49 -12.29 2.43 -20.78
CA GLY A 49 -12.53 3.57 -19.88
C GLY A 49 -11.35 4.55 -19.79
N THR A 50 -10.13 4.09 -20.00
CA THR A 50 -8.90 4.89 -19.79
C THR A 50 -8.84 6.17 -20.65
N PRO A 51 -9.21 6.18 -21.95
CA PRO A 51 -9.25 7.39 -22.77
C PRO A 51 -10.22 8.47 -22.28
N PHE A 52 -11.24 8.13 -21.48
CA PHE A 52 -12.23 9.08 -20.99
C PHE A 52 -11.85 9.75 -19.66
N LEU A 53 -10.79 9.25 -18.99
CA LEU A 53 -10.34 9.79 -17.72
C LEU A 53 -9.48 11.05 -17.93
N PRO A 54 -9.70 12.12 -17.14
CA PRO A 54 -8.86 13.31 -17.23
C PRO A 54 -7.42 12.95 -16.83
N HIS A 55 -6.46 13.52 -17.55
CA HIS A 55 -5.05 13.36 -17.21
C HIS A 55 -4.73 14.02 -15.86
N SER A 56 -3.74 13.47 -15.15
CA SER A 56 -3.27 14.04 -13.89
C SER A 56 -2.67 15.44 -14.15
N PRO A 57 -3.16 16.51 -13.50
CA PRO A 57 -2.65 17.88 -13.68
C PRO A 57 -1.14 17.99 -13.45
N ARG A 58 -0.61 17.23 -12.48
CA ARG A 58 0.82 17.19 -12.16
C ARG A 58 1.68 16.66 -13.31
N TRP A 59 1.16 15.69 -14.06
CA TRP A 59 1.88 15.13 -15.20
C TRP A 59 1.83 16.10 -16.39
N LEU A 60 0.68 16.72 -16.64
CA LEU A 60 0.52 17.74 -17.68
C LEU A 60 1.49 18.91 -17.48
N ARG A 61 1.61 19.43 -16.25
CA ARG A 61 2.61 20.44 -15.87
C ARG A 61 4.04 19.97 -16.10
N HIS A 62 4.40 18.73 -15.73
CA HIS A 62 5.74 18.18 -15.96
C HIS A 62 6.09 18.07 -17.46
N VAL A 63 5.12 17.79 -18.32
CA VAL A 63 5.33 17.72 -19.78
C VAL A 63 5.27 19.11 -20.44
N GLY A 64 5.06 20.18 -19.67
CA GLY A 64 5.00 21.55 -20.17
C GLY A 64 3.63 21.99 -20.69
N ARG A 65 2.58 21.18 -20.52
CA ARG A 65 1.20 21.46 -20.94
C ARG A 65 0.42 22.17 -19.83
N ALA A 66 0.85 23.38 -19.47
CA ALA A 66 0.31 24.14 -18.33
C ALA A 66 -1.20 24.47 -18.48
N ALA A 67 -1.61 24.94 -19.66
CA ALA A 67 -3.02 25.31 -19.90
C ALA A 67 -4.00 24.14 -19.72
N GLU A 68 -3.58 22.93 -20.11
CA GLU A 68 -4.39 21.72 -19.92
C GLU A 68 -4.38 21.22 -18.48
N ALA A 69 -3.29 21.48 -17.74
CA ALA A 69 -3.22 21.19 -16.31
C ALA A 69 -4.24 22.04 -15.55
N ASP A 70 -4.33 23.33 -15.87
CA ASP A 70 -5.29 24.25 -15.25
C ASP A 70 -6.73 23.85 -15.58
N ALA A 71 -7.02 23.49 -16.84
CA ALA A 71 -8.33 22.95 -17.23
C ALA A 71 -8.67 21.65 -16.47
N SER A 72 -7.67 20.80 -16.22
CA SER A 72 -7.85 19.57 -15.44
C SER A 72 -8.09 19.84 -13.96
N TRP A 73 -7.46 20.87 -13.38
CA TRP A 73 -7.72 21.32 -12.01
C TRP A 73 -9.15 21.81 -11.82
N VAL A 74 -9.66 22.59 -12.78
CA VAL A 74 -11.05 23.07 -12.78
C VAL A 74 -12.03 21.90 -12.89
N LYS A 75 -11.77 20.94 -13.78
CA LYS A 75 -12.61 19.73 -13.94
C LYS A 75 -12.63 18.85 -12.68
N LEU A 76 -11.57 18.87 -11.89
CA LEU A 76 -11.47 18.17 -10.61
C LEU A 76 -12.10 18.94 -9.43
N GLY A 77 -12.51 20.20 -9.63
CA GLY A 77 -13.13 21.04 -8.60
C GLY A 77 -12.18 21.44 -7.47
N VAL A 78 -10.87 21.45 -7.72
CA VAL A 78 -9.86 21.80 -6.70
C VAL A 78 -9.63 23.31 -6.70
N SER A 79 -9.55 23.92 -5.50
CA SER A 79 -9.26 25.36 -5.36
C SER A 79 -7.89 25.72 -5.94
N THR A 80 -7.79 26.91 -6.54
CA THR A 80 -6.53 27.44 -7.10
C THR A 80 -5.41 27.50 -6.06
N ALA A 81 -5.73 27.83 -4.81
CA ALA A 81 -4.78 27.86 -3.71
C ALA A 81 -4.21 26.47 -3.35
N ASP A 82 -5.02 25.42 -3.48
CA ASP A 82 -4.57 24.03 -3.24
C ASP A 82 -3.79 23.46 -4.43
N ALA A 83 -4.11 23.90 -5.65
CA ALA A 83 -3.35 23.60 -6.86
C ALA A 83 -1.95 24.23 -6.77
N GLU A 84 -1.85 25.52 -6.46
CA GLU A 84 -0.58 26.24 -6.30
C GLU A 84 0.28 25.64 -5.17
N LYS A 85 -0.32 25.32 -4.02
CA LYS A 85 0.40 24.67 -2.91
C LYS A 85 0.91 23.28 -3.27
N THR A 86 0.18 22.56 -4.12
CA THR A 86 0.61 21.26 -4.65
C THR A 86 1.76 21.40 -5.63
N GLU A 87 1.76 22.47 -6.43
CA GLU A 87 2.78 22.79 -7.42
C GLU A 87 4.06 23.36 -6.78
N GLU A 88 3.96 24.28 -5.83
CA GLU A 88 5.10 24.81 -5.07
C GLU A 88 5.84 23.69 -4.31
N ASN A 89 5.09 22.72 -3.77
CA ASN A 89 5.66 21.52 -3.16
C ASN A 89 6.36 20.59 -4.18
N ALA A 90 5.98 20.64 -5.46
CA ALA A 90 6.62 19.89 -6.52
C ALA A 90 7.91 20.60 -7.00
N GLU A 91 7.89 21.93 -7.14
CA GLU A 91 9.02 22.74 -7.60
C GLU A 91 10.15 22.86 -6.56
N ARG A 92 9.84 22.96 -5.26
CA ARG A 92 10.83 23.02 -4.17
C ARG A 92 11.68 21.75 -4.00
N GLN A 93 11.40 20.68 -4.74
CA GLN A 93 12.00 19.35 -4.54
C GLN A 93 13.04 18.94 -5.59
N ASN A 94 13.82 19.86 -6.18
CA ASN A 94 14.96 19.50 -7.05
C ASN A 94 16.22 19.13 -6.24
N VAL A 95 16.50 17.83 -6.05
CA VAL A 95 17.68 17.28 -5.32
C VAL A 95 18.31 16.10 -6.10
N PRO A 96 19.64 15.84 -6.06
CA PRO A 96 20.35 14.89 -6.94
C PRO A 96 19.93 13.40 -6.88
N ARG A 97 20.29 12.63 -7.92
CA ARG A 97 19.89 11.22 -8.21
C ARG A 97 20.42 10.15 -7.24
N GLU A 98 21.41 10.45 -6.40
CA GLU A 98 22.12 9.45 -5.57
C GLU A 98 21.27 8.89 -4.39
N SER A 99 20.22 9.59 -3.95
CA SER A 99 19.37 9.15 -2.82
C SER A 99 18.38 8.03 -3.17
N VAL A 100 18.11 7.79 -4.46
CA VAL A 100 17.08 6.85 -4.93
C VAL A 100 17.42 5.40 -4.56
N TRP A 101 18.70 5.02 -4.65
CA TRP A 101 19.16 3.67 -4.33
C TRP A 101 19.09 3.35 -2.82
N LYS A 102 19.34 4.34 -1.96
CA LYS A 102 19.21 4.18 -0.50
C LYS A 102 17.73 3.99 -0.10
N GLU A 103 16.83 4.74 -0.72
CA GLU A 103 15.38 4.62 -0.48
C GLU A 103 14.81 3.31 -1.05
N ALA A 104 15.26 2.90 -2.24
CA ALA A 104 14.90 1.60 -2.83
C ALA A 104 15.34 0.42 -1.96
N ARG A 105 16.54 0.48 -1.36
CA ARG A 105 17.03 -0.54 -0.42
C ARG A 105 16.25 -0.58 0.91
N GLN A 106 15.77 0.57 1.40
CA GLN A 106 14.87 0.60 2.55
C GLN A 106 13.48 0.00 2.23
N MET A 107 13.00 0.18 1.00
CA MET A 107 11.75 -0.44 0.52
C MET A 107 11.89 -1.96 0.35
N TRP A 108 13.04 -2.44 -0.12
CA TRP A 108 13.36 -3.88 -0.23
C TRP A 108 13.14 -4.61 1.10
N ASN A 109 13.71 -4.07 2.19
CA ASN A 109 13.61 -4.69 3.52
C ASN A 109 12.18 -4.74 4.08
N LYS A 110 11.23 -3.96 3.53
CA LYS A 110 9.83 -3.89 4.00
C LYS A 110 8.88 -4.81 3.24
N LYS A 111 9.25 -5.25 2.02
CA LYS A 111 8.37 -6.07 1.17
C LYS A 111 8.71 -7.57 1.14
N ALA A 112 9.88 -7.96 1.66
CA ALA A 112 10.35 -9.35 1.71
C ALA A 112 9.67 -10.22 2.80
N THR A 113 8.34 -10.19 2.90
CA THR A 113 7.58 -11.00 3.89
C THR A 113 7.00 -12.30 3.35
N GLY A 114 7.01 -12.51 2.03
CA GLY A 114 6.53 -13.74 1.38
C GLY A 114 5.04 -14.05 1.61
N ILE A 115 4.26 -13.05 2.06
CA ILE A 115 2.93 -13.25 2.64
C ILE A 115 1.82 -13.51 1.60
N ASP A 116 2.01 -13.01 0.37
CA ASP A 116 1.05 -13.22 -0.72
C ASP A 116 0.94 -14.71 -1.13
N GLY A 117 1.96 -15.53 -0.83
CA GLY A 117 1.95 -16.98 -1.08
C GLY A 117 0.85 -17.75 -0.38
N VAL A 118 0.55 -17.38 0.86
CA VAL A 118 -0.50 -18.04 1.67
C VAL A 118 -1.88 -17.78 1.06
N LEU A 119 -2.09 -16.59 0.49
CA LEU A 119 -3.33 -16.24 -0.18
C LEU A 119 -3.44 -16.90 -1.56
N TYR A 120 -2.34 -17.05 -2.30
CA TYR A 120 -2.37 -17.74 -3.60
C TYR A 120 -2.74 -19.22 -3.49
N TYR A 121 -2.34 -19.86 -2.40
CA TYR A 121 -2.59 -21.28 -2.16
C TYR A 121 -3.69 -21.52 -1.10
N ALA A 122 -4.48 -20.52 -0.73
CA ALA A 122 -5.55 -20.68 0.28
C ALA A 122 -6.45 -21.92 0.04
N PRO A 123 -6.97 -22.18 -1.19
CA PRO A 123 -7.75 -23.40 -1.44
C PRO A 123 -6.95 -24.69 -1.23
N LEU A 124 -5.67 -24.70 -1.58
CA LEU A 124 -4.78 -25.84 -1.36
C LEU A 124 -4.52 -26.06 0.13
N LEU A 125 -4.29 -24.99 0.90
CA LEU A 125 -4.08 -25.05 2.35
C LEU A 125 -5.31 -25.60 3.08
N PHE A 126 -6.51 -25.18 2.67
CA PHE A 126 -7.76 -25.70 3.23
C PHE A 126 -8.01 -27.17 2.87
N THR A 127 -7.60 -27.58 1.66
CA THR A 127 -7.67 -28.98 1.25
C THR A 127 -6.68 -29.84 2.04
N GLN A 128 -5.46 -29.35 2.24
CA GLN A 128 -4.44 -30.01 3.07
C GLN A 128 -4.82 -30.08 4.55
N ALA A 129 -5.54 -29.07 5.06
CA ALA A 129 -6.09 -29.08 6.41
C ALA A 129 -7.24 -30.09 6.57
N GLY A 130 -7.65 -30.79 5.52
CA GLY A 130 -8.59 -31.91 5.57
C GLY A 130 -10.05 -31.54 5.35
N LEU A 131 -10.36 -30.39 4.74
CA LEU A 131 -11.71 -30.13 4.24
C LEU A 131 -12.02 -31.06 3.03
N PRO A 132 -13.06 -31.89 3.11
CA PRO A 132 -13.40 -32.80 2.03
C PRO A 132 -13.99 -32.04 0.84
N GLY A 133 -13.30 -32.13 -0.30
CA GLY A 133 -13.82 -31.70 -1.60
C GLY A 133 -13.45 -30.27 -2.00
N GLN A 134 -13.19 -30.12 -3.29
CA GLN A 134 -12.77 -28.86 -3.92
C GLN A 134 -13.78 -27.72 -3.69
N GLN A 135 -15.07 -28.04 -3.63
CA GLN A 135 -16.15 -27.08 -3.38
C GLN A 135 -16.10 -26.47 -1.96
N ALA A 136 -15.79 -27.27 -0.94
CA ALA A 136 -15.68 -26.81 0.44
C ALA A 136 -14.49 -25.86 0.60
N SER A 137 -13.35 -26.17 -0.03
CA SER A 137 -12.16 -25.31 -0.02
C SER A 137 -12.39 -23.97 -0.74
N PHE A 138 -13.15 -23.96 -1.84
CA PHE A 138 -13.54 -22.70 -2.50
C PHE A 138 -14.50 -21.85 -1.66
N ILE A 139 -15.50 -22.45 -1.00
CA ILE A 139 -16.37 -21.72 -0.07
C ILE A 139 -15.56 -21.15 1.09
N ALA A 140 -14.70 -21.94 1.72
CA ALA A 140 -13.84 -21.48 2.82
C ALA A 140 -12.94 -20.31 2.38
N SER A 141 -12.41 -20.37 1.16
CA SER A 141 -11.63 -19.27 0.58
C SER A 141 -12.49 -18.04 0.26
N GLY A 142 -13.73 -18.23 -0.20
CA GLY A 142 -14.71 -17.16 -0.41
C GLY A 142 -15.11 -16.45 0.88
N VAL A 143 -15.38 -17.20 1.95
CA VAL A 143 -15.63 -16.66 3.31
C VAL A 143 -14.41 -15.87 3.80
N THR A 144 -13.21 -16.39 3.58
CA THR A 144 -11.96 -15.68 3.87
C THR A 144 -11.89 -14.33 3.12
N GLY A 145 -12.34 -14.30 1.86
CA GLY A 145 -12.48 -13.06 1.08
C GLY A 145 -13.48 -12.07 1.68
N LEU A 146 -14.65 -12.54 2.12
CA LEU A 146 -15.66 -11.68 2.79
C LEU A 146 -15.15 -11.11 4.11
N VAL A 147 -14.46 -11.93 4.92
CA VAL A 147 -13.81 -11.49 6.15
C VAL A 147 -12.79 -10.39 5.83
N ASN A 148 -12.01 -10.55 4.76
CA ASN A 148 -11.05 -9.54 4.33
C ASN A 148 -11.73 -8.21 3.92
N ILE A 149 -12.88 -8.25 3.25
CA ILE A 149 -13.68 -7.05 2.95
C ILE A 149 -14.14 -6.37 4.25
N ALA A 150 -14.74 -7.14 5.18
CA ALA A 150 -15.21 -6.61 6.46
C ALA A 150 -14.06 -5.98 7.28
N CYS A 151 -12.91 -6.65 7.36
CA CYS A 151 -11.71 -6.13 7.99
C CYS A 151 -11.20 -4.86 7.30
N THR A 152 -11.21 -4.80 5.97
CA THR A 152 -10.77 -3.62 5.22
C THR A 152 -11.68 -2.42 5.48
N ILE A 153 -12.99 -2.63 5.53
CA ILE A 153 -13.97 -1.61 5.89
C ILE A 153 -13.76 -1.15 7.34
N ALA A 154 -13.57 -2.08 8.28
CA ALA A 154 -13.31 -1.72 9.67
C ALA A 154 -12.04 -0.87 9.81
N VAL A 155 -10.93 -1.28 9.18
CA VAL A 155 -9.70 -0.50 9.18
C VAL A 155 -9.90 0.87 8.54
N GLN A 156 -10.77 1.04 7.54
CA GLN A 156 -11.04 2.36 6.96
C GLN A 156 -11.49 3.38 8.01
N PHE A 157 -12.28 2.96 9.00
CA PHE A 157 -12.78 3.81 10.09
C PHE A 157 -11.77 3.93 11.24
N PHE A 158 -11.05 2.85 11.56
CA PHE A 158 -10.12 2.81 12.70
C PHE A 158 -8.66 3.17 12.34
N ALA A 159 -8.35 3.36 11.05
CA ALA A 159 -6.98 3.61 10.60
C ALA A 159 -6.40 4.91 11.18
N ASP A 160 -7.21 5.92 11.46
CA ASP A 160 -6.69 7.21 11.92
C ASP A 160 -6.40 7.24 13.43
N THR A 161 -6.98 6.32 14.20
CA THR A 161 -6.73 6.21 15.66
C THR A 161 -5.63 5.21 16.00
N TRP A 162 -5.39 4.22 15.14
CA TRP A 162 -4.39 3.19 15.40
C TRP A 162 -2.98 3.63 14.98
N SER A 163 -2.05 3.66 15.95
CA SER A 163 -0.64 3.94 15.67
C SER A 163 -0.05 2.95 14.66
N ARG A 164 0.42 3.47 13.52
CA ARG A 164 1.01 2.72 12.40
C ARG A 164 2.11 1.75 12.86
N ARG A 165 2.92 2.17 13.84
CA ARG A 165 3.99 1.36 14.43
C ARG A 165 3.45 0.18 15.22
N THR A 166 2.48 0.43 16.09
CA THR A 166 1.89 -0.62 16.93
C THR A 166 1.18 -1.66 16.08
N SER A 167 0.45 -1.25 15.05
CA SER A 167 -0.25 -2.15 14.12
C SER A 167 0.71 -3.11 13.39
N MET A 168 1.84 -2.60 12.88
CA MET A 168 2.84 -3.42 12.18
C MET A 168 3.48 -4.47 13.10
N ILE A 169 3.81 -4.06 14.34
CA ILE A 169 4.47 -4.94 15.30
C ILE A 169 3.48 -6.00 15.81
N SER A 170 2.31 -5.59 16.28
CA SER A 170 1.30 -6.52 16.82
C SER A 170 0.81 -7.48 15.75
N GLY A 171 0.50 -6.99 14.55
CA GLY A 171 0.10 -7.81 13.43
C GLY A 171 1.17 -8.81 13.01
N GLY A 172 2.43 -8.37 12.96
CA GLY A 172 3.55 -9.23 12.57
C GLY A 172 3.82 -10.35 13.58
N SER A 173 3.67 -10.05 14.86
CA SER A 173 3.80 -11.04 15.94
C SER A 173 2.65 -12.06 15.92
N ILE A 174 1.41 -11.62 15.71
CA ILE A 174 0.24 -12.52 15.60
C ILE A 174 0.42 -13.44 14.40
N ILE A 175 0.77 -12.89 13.24
CA ILE A 175 1.01 -13.65 12.01
C ILE A 175 2.11 -14.69 12.21
N ALA A 176 3.24 -14.29 12.81
CA ALA A 176 4.34 -15.21 13.09
C ALA A 176 3.92 -16.32 14.05
N ALA A 177 3.18 -15.99 15.12
CA ALA A 177 2.68 -16.98 16.07
C ALA A 177 1.74 -17.98 15.39
N CYS A 178 0.77 -17.52 14.60
CA CYS A 178 -0.15 -18.40 13.87
C CYS A 178 0.62 -19.34 12.93
N MET A 179 1.60 -18.82 12.18
CA MET A 179 2.42 -19.64 11.27
C MET A 179 3.25 -20.69 12.01
N LEU A 180 3.86 -20.33 13.14
CA LEU A 180 4.61 -21.28 13.96
C LEU A 180 3.71 -22.38 14.56
N ILE A 181 2.51 -22.02 15.01
CA ILE A 181 1.55 -22.98 15.57
C ILE A 181 1.05 -23.93 14.47
N ILE A 182 0.68 -23.41 13.29
CA ILE A 182 0.28 -24.24 12.14
C ILE A 182 1.42 -25.19 11.74
N GLY A 183 2.65 -24.68 11.61
CA GLY A 183 3.83 -25.50 11.31
C GLY A 183 4.05 -26.61 12.35
N THR A 184 3.87 -26.29 13.64
CA THR A 184 3.99 -27.27 14.73
C THR A 184 2.89 -28.33 14.66
N LEU A 185 1.63 -27.95 14.41
CA LEU A 185 0.51 -28.88 14.28
C LEU A 185 0.69 -29.87 13.13
N TYR A 186 1.29 -29.42 12.01
CA TYR A 186 1.66 -30.32 10.92
C TYR A 186 2.89 -31.18 11.26
N ALA A 187 3.85 -30.67 12.03
CA ALA A 187 5.04 -31.43 12.43
C ALA A 187 4.74 -32.52 13.47
N THR A 188 3.73 -32.33 14.32
CA THR A 188 3.29 -33.32 15.32
C THR A 188 2.22 -34.27 14.79
N SER A 189 1.91 -34.22 13.48
CA SER A 189 0.82 -34.97 12.85
C SER A 189 -0.56 -34.78 13.52
N ALA A 190 -0.76 -33.69 14.26
CA ALA A 190 -2.03 -33.37 14.90
C ALA A 190 -3.16 -33.17 13.86
N SER A 191 -2.80 -32.87 12.61
CA SER A 191 -3.69 -32.81 11.44
C SER A 191 -4.42 -34.12 11.14
N ASP A 192 -4.00 -35.25 11.70
CA ASP A 192 -4.68 -36.53 11.49
C ASP A 192 -5.97 -36.62 12.32
N THR A 193 -6.04 -35.87 13.42
CA THR A 193 -7.23 -35.77 14.26
C THR A 193 -8.21 -34.72 13.73
N ALA A 194 -9.51 -34.96 13.89
CA ALA A 194 -10.53 -33.97 13.52
C ALA A 194 -10.33 -32.64 14.26
N ALA A 195 -9.93 -32.68 15.54
CA ALA A 195 -9.67 -31.50 16.34
C ALA A 195 -8.49 -30.66 15.80
N GLY A 196 -7.39 -31.31 15.39
CA GLY A 196 -6.24 -30.61 14.81
C GLY A 196 -6.56 -29.95 13.46
N ARG A 197 -7.38 -30.59 12.62
CA ARG A 197 -7.85 -30.01 11.35
C ARG A 197 -8.64 -28.72 11.56
N TRP A 198 -9.62 -28.74 12.46
CA TRP A 198 -10.38 -27.54 12.81
C TRP A 198 -9.51 -26.46 13.43
N ALA A 199 -8.53 -26.81 14.27
CA ALA A 199 -7.58 -25.86 14.83
C ALA A 199 -6.76 -25.16 13.74
N ILE A 200 -6.26 -25.90 12.73
CA ILE A 200 -5.52 -25.32 11.59
C ILE A 200 -6.41 -24.36 10.80
N ILE A 201 -7.67 -24.74 10.51
CA ILE A 201 -8.61 -23.89 9.79
C ILE A 201 -8.86 -22.57 10.55
N VAL A 202 -9.12 -22.63 11.85
CA VAL A 202 -9.34 -21.44 12.69
C VAL A 202 -8.08 -20.57 12.73
N LEU A 203 -6.89 -21.16 12.85
CA LEU A 203 -5.63 -20.43 12.82
C LEU A 203 -5.37 -19.74 11.47
N ILE A 204 -5.77 -20.34 10.36
CA ILE A 204 -5.72 -19.71 9.03
C ILE A 204 -6.63 -18.48 8.99
N TYR A 205 -7.85 -18.56 9.51
CA TYR A 205 -8.75 -17.39 9.59
C TYR A 205 -8.19 -16.29 10.48
N ILE A 206 -7.65 -16.62 11.65
CA ILE A 206 -7.00 -15.65 12.55
C ILE A 206 -5.81 -14.98 11.84
N PHE A 207 -4.99 -15.77 11.13
CA PHE A 207 -3.89 -15.25 10.32
C PHE A 207 -4.39 -14.27 9.26
N VAL A 208 -5.45 -14.59 8.52
CA VAL A 208 -5.98 -13.71 7.47
C VAL A 208 -6.55 -12.42 8.06
N VAL A 209 -7.29 -12.50 9.16
CA VAL A 209 -7.82 -11.31 9.86
C VAL A 209 -6.68 -10.43 10.35
N ALA A 210 -5.69 -11.01 11.02
CA ALA A 210 -4.53 -10.27 11.51
C ALA A 210 -3.78 -9.59 10.36
N PHE A 211 -3.54 -10.31 9.27
CA PHE A 211 -2.88 -9.77 8.06
C PHE A 211 -3.68 -8.63 7.43
N SER A 212 -4.98 -8.82 7.25
CA SER A 212 -5.86 -7.86 6.57
C SER A 212 -6.00 -6.57 7.37
N CYS A 213 -6.13 -6.68 8.70
CA CYS A 213 -6.28 -5.54 9.60
C CYS A 213 -4.99 -4.72 9.79
N THR A 214 -3.82 -5.33 9.54
CA THR A 214 -2.53 -4.70 9.85
C THR A 214 -1.69 -4.56 8.58
N TRP A 215 -0.98 -5.61 8.18
CA TRP A 215 0.04 -5.56 7.14
C TRP A 215 -0.48 -5.19 5.75
N ALA A 216 -1.64 -5.70 5.34
CA ALA A 216 -2.16 -5.50 3.98
C ALA A 216 -2.36 -4.01 3.62
N ILE A 217 -2.89 -3.25 4.58
CA ILE A 217 -3.23 -1.82 4.41
C ILE A 217 -2.07 -0.94 4.88
N VAL A 218 -1.53 -1.20 6.08
CA VAL A 218 -0.57 -0.32 6.73
C VAL A 218 0.76 -0.26 5.97
N VAL A 219 1.21 -1.36 5.35
CA VAL A 219 2.44 -1.34 4.52
C VAL A 219 2.29 -0.41 3.32
N ARG A 220 1.13 -0.42 2.66
CA ARG A 220 0.86 0.46 1.50
C ARG A 220 0.77 1.92 1.93
N ILE A 221 0.12 2.19 3.05
CA ILE A 221 0.01 3.54 3.62
C ILE A 221 1.39 4.06 4.01
N ILE A 222 2.14 3.32 4.83
CA ILE A 222 3.50 3.69 5.27
C ILE A 222 4.44 3.88 4.06
N ALA A 223 4.35 3.02 3.05
CA ALA A 223 5.14 3.18 1.82
C ALA A 223 4.87 4.53 1.14
N SER A 224 3.61 4.97 1.10
CA SER A 224 3.24 6.27 0.53
C SER A 224 3.57 7.45 1.44
N GLU A 225 3.54 7.28 2.76
CA GLU A 225 3.80 8.32 3.77
C GLU A 225 5.30 8.62 3.93
N ILE A 226 6.15 7.59 3.89
CA ILE A 226 7.62 7.74 4.04
C ILE A 226 8.24 8.35 2.77
N GLN A 227 7.59 8.17 1.62
CA GLN A 227 8.17 8.57 0.35
C GLN A 227 8.00 10.07 0.09
N PRO A 228 9.11 10.80 -0.12
CA PRO A 228 9.07 12.14 -0.69
C PRO A 228 8.35 12.08 -2.05
N THR A 229 7.50 13.08 -2.34
CA THR A 229 6.70 13.14 -3.57
C THR A 229 7.56 12.95 -4.83
N ARG A 230 8.82 13.41 -4.80
CA ARG A 230 9.83 13.28 -5.84
C ARG A 230 10.25 11.85 -6.22
N THR A 231 10.59 11.01 -5.25
CA THR A 231 11.08 9.63 -5.48
C THR A 231 9.96 8.59 -5.37
N ARG A 232 8.77 9.02 -4.92
CA ARG A 232 7.59 8.17 -4.74
C ARG A 232 7.30 7.29 -5.95
N ALA A 233 7.32 7.85 -7.16
CA ALA A 233 7.05 7.08 -8.38
C ALA A 233 8.07 5.96 -8.61
N ALA A 234 9.37 6.27 -8.56
CA ALA A 234 10.46 5.31 -8.77
C ALA A 234 10.57 4.28 -7.64
N ALA A 235 10.44 4.70 -6.38
CA ALA A 235 10.49 3.82 -5.23
C ALA A 235 9.24 2.92 -5.13
N THR A 236 8.07 3.43 -5.54
CA THR A 236 6.85 2.64 -5.64
C THR A 236 6.95 1.63 -6.78
N SER A 237 7.41 2.01 -7.98
CA SER A 237 7.54 1.08 -9.11
C SER A 237 8.56 -0.01 -8.84
N PHE A 238 9.73 0.33 -8.26
CA PHE A 238 10.71 -0.65 -7.80
C PHE A 238 10.14 -1.55 -6.72
N GLY A 239 9.43 -0.99 -5.72
CA GLY A 239 8.74 -1.76 -4.69
C GLY A 239 7.66 -2.70 -5.26
N GLN A 240 6.96 -2.32 -6.33
CA GLN A 240 6.03 -3.22 -7.01
C GLN A 240 6.74 -4.32 -7.78
N CYS A 241 7.82 -3.99 -8.51
CA CYS A 241 8.65 -4.98 -9.19
C CYS A 241 9.18 -6.03 -8.21
N MET A 242 9.73 -5.59 -7.07
CA MET A 242 10.21 -6.52 -6.05
C MET A 242 9.08 -7.33 -5.41
N ASN A 243 7.88 -6.76 -5.25
CA ASN A 243 6.71 -7.51 -4.81
C ASN A 243 6.39 -8.66 -5.78
N TRP A 244 6.38 -8.38 -7.07
CA TRP A 244 6.15 -9.40 -8.10
C TRP A 244 7.25 -10.47 -8.13
N VAL A 245 8.51 -10.08 -7.94
CA VAL A 245 9.63 -11.05 -7.85
C VAL A 245 9.47 -11.96 -6.64
N ILE A 246 9.16 -11.40 -5.46
CA ILE A 246 8.94 -12.21 -4.24
C ILE A 246 7.73 -13.12 -4.44
N ASN A 247 6.65 -12.61 -5.03
CA ASN A 247 5.45 -13.40 -5.31
C ASN A 247 5.74 -14.53 -6.29
N TRP A 248 6.56 -14.29 -7.32
CA TRP A 248 7.02 -15.30 -8.24
C TRP A 248 7.86 -16.37 -7.53
N ILE A 249 8.84 -15.97 -6.72
CA ILE A 249 9.66 -16.92 -5.93
C ILE A 249 8.76 -17.78 -5.05
N VAL A 250 7.85 -17.16 -4.29
CA VAL A 250 6.96 -17.88 -3.37
C VAL A 250 5.98 -18.77 -4.15
N ALA A 251 5.42 -18.30 -5.26
CA ALA A 251 4.53 -19.10 -6.09
C ALA A 251 5.22 -20.36 -6.62
N PHE A 252 6.46 -20.27 -7.11
CA PHE A 252 7.20 -21.43 -7.60
C PHE A 252 7.73 -22.34 -6.49
N THR A 253 8.20 -21.78 -5.37
CA THR A 253 8.80 -22.55 -4.27
C THR A 253 7.78 -23.23 -3.37
N THR A 254 6.64 -22.60 -3.07
CA THR A 254 5.63 -23.16 -2.15
C THR A 254 5.16 -24.57 -2.48
N PRO A 255 4.76 -24.91 -3.73
CA PRO A 255 4.34 -26.28 -4.05
C PRO A 255 5.50 -27.28 -3.97
N LEU A 256 6.73 -26.88 -4.34
CA LEU A 256 7.92 -27.73 -4.22
C LEU A 256 8.24 -28.03 -2.75
N PHE A 257 8.17 -27.03 -1.88
CA PHE A 257 8.36 -27.25 -0.45
C PHE A 257 7.25 -28.11 0.17
N LEU A 258 5.99 -27.86 -0.18
CA LEU A 258 4.85 -28.64 0.31
C LEU A 258 4.92 -30.12 -0.14
N ALA A 259 5.54 -30.42 -1.28
CA ALA A 259 5.76 -31.79 -1.73
C ALA A 259 6.79 -32.56 -0.88
N HIS A 260 7.78 -31.85 -0.31
CA HIS A 260 8.83 -32.47 0.50
C HIS A 260 8.58 -32.39 2.01
N SER A 261 7.93 -31.33 2.49
CA SER A 261 7.62 -31.11 3.90
C SER A 261 6.34 -30.31 4.06
N SER A 262 5.35 -30.91 4.73
CA SER A 262 4.08 -30.25 5.05
C SER A 262 4.26 -29.08 6.03
N SER A 263 5.27 -29.13 6.92
CA SER A 263 5.48 -28.12 7.97
C SER A 263 6.53 -27.06 7.63
N GLY A 264 7.48 -27.36 6.74
CA GLY A 264 8.61 -26.50 6.38
C GLY A 264 8.25 -25.07 5.96
N PRO A 265 7.33 -24.84 5.00
CA PRO A 265 6.93 -23.51 4.55
C PRO A 265 6.48 -22.58 5.67
N TYR A 266 5.72 -23.12 6.63
CA TYR A 266 5.15 -22.34 7.73
C TYR A 266 6.23 -21.82 8.68
N PHE A 267 7.26 -22.61 8.95
CA PHE A 267 8.41 -22.17 9.75
C PHE A 267 9.25 -21.12 9.01
N THR A 268 9.48 -21.30 7.71
CA THR A 268 10.24 -20.34 6.91
C THR A 268 9.53 -18.99 6.83
N PHE A 269 8.23 -19.00 6.51
CA PHE A 269 7.42 -17.78 6.44
C PHE A 269 7.20 -17.15 7.82
N GLY A 270 7.02 -17.96 8.87
CA GLY A 270 6.95 -17.46 10.26
C GLY A 270 8.23 -16.73 10.68
N ALA A 271 9.40 -17.30 10.38
CA ALA A 271 10.69 -16.67 10.67
C ALA A 271 10.91 -15.38 9.87
N CYS A 272 10.57 -15.36 8.58
CA CYS A 272 10.64 -14.17 7.74
C CYS A 272 9.73 -13.04 8.28
N ASN A 273 8.50 -13.36 8.70
CA ASN A 273 7.58 -12.37 9.27
C ASN A 273 8.07 -11.83 10.62
N ALA A 274 8.61 -12.68 11.49
CA ALA A 274 9.19 -12.25 12.76
C ALA A 274 10.42 -11.33 12.58
N ARG A 275 11.22 -11.56 11.54
CA ARG A 275 12.34 -10.68 11.16
C ARG A 275 11.83 -9.34 10.63
N SER A 276 10.84 -9.35 9.75
CA SER A 276 10.28 -8.14 9.15
C SER A 276 9.54 -7.26 10.16
N SER A 277 8.87 -7.85 11.16
CA SER A 277 8.28 -7.12 12.28
C SER A 277 9.34 -6.37 13.10
N ARG A 278 10.48 -7.02 13.39
CA ARG A 278 11.64 -6.41 14.09
C ARG A 278 12.34 -5.33 13.28
N LEU A 279 12.51 -5.51 11.97
CA LEU A 279 13.08 -4.48 11.10
C LEU A 279 12.18 -3.24 11.00
N SER A 280 10.86 -3.46 11.00
CA SER A 280 9.88 -2.38 11.01
C SER A 280 9.93 -1.60 12.32
N SER A 281 10.04 -2.28 13.47
CA SER A 281 10.12 -1.62 14.78
C SER A 281 11.36 -0.72 14.93
N ALA A 282 12.50 -1.14 14.39
CA ALA A 282 13.76 -0.39 14.38
C ALA A 282 13.77 0.80 13.40
N SER A 283 13.09 0.66 12.25
CA SER A 283 13.01 1.73 11.24
C SER A 283 12.03 2.84 11.63
N LEU A 284 11.02 2.51 12.44
CA LEU A 284 10.02 3.47 12.94
C LEU A 284 10.45 4.18 14.23
N SER A 285 11.54 3.75 14.88
CA SER A 285 12.14 4.39 16.06
C SER A 285 13.23 5.41 15.73
N SER A 286 13.62 5.57 14.47
CA SER A 286 14.59 6.61 14.12
C SER A 286 13.96 7.99 14.30
N PRO A 287 14.62 8.91 15.03
CA PRO A 287 14.13 10.28 15.16
C PRO A 287 14.02 10.91 13.77
N LYS A 288 12.88 11.55 13.49
CA LYS A 288 12.71 12.33 12.26
C LYS A 288 13.90 13.30 12.14
N PRO A 289 14.63 13.34 11.01
CA PRO A 289 15.65 14.37 10.83
C PRO A 289 14.95 15.72 11.00
N ALA A 290 15.42 16.51 11.96
CA ALA A 290 14.88 17.83 12.23
C ALA A 290 14.84 18.59 10.92
N VAL A 291 13.64 18.97 10.47
CA VAL A 291 13.48 19.88 9.34
C VAL A 291 14.25 21.13 9.73
N HIS A 292 15.42 21.32 9.12
CA HIS A 292 16.24 22.49 9.34
C HIS A 292 15.45 23.66 8.76
N ARG A 293 14.64 24.29 9.60
CA ARG A 293 13.85 25.47 9.28
C ARG A 293 14.87 26.54 8.93
N SER A 294 15.17 26.66 7.65
CA SER A 294 16.08 27.63 7.09
C SER A 294 15.71 28.99 7.69
N LYS A 295 16.62 29.55 8.52
CA LYS A 295 16.52 30.87 9.15
C LYS A 295 16.46 32.03 8.12
N ARG A 296 16.28 31.73 6.83
CA ARG A 296 16.20 32.70 5.73
C ARG A 296 14.81 33.33 5.61
N SER A 297 13.73 32.63 6.01
CA SER A 297 12.37 33.19 5.97
C SER A 297 12.13 34.30 6.99
N THR A 298 12.86 34.31 8.10
CA THR A 298 12.73 35.35 9.15
C THR A 298 13.54 36.61 8.85
N LYS A 299 14.54 36.53 7.96
CA LYS A 299 15.30 37.72 7.50
C LYS A 299 14.55 38.51 6.43
N LEU A 300 13.81 37.86 5.53
CA LEU A 300 12.98 38.56 4.54
C LEU A 300 11.76 39.26 5.15
N SER A 301 11.12 38.67 6.17
CA SER A 301 10.01 39.35 6.87
C SER A 301 10.48 40.56 7.68
N LYS A 302 11.71 40.55 8.23
CA LYS A 302 12.28 41.69 8.95
C LYS A 302 12.86 42.79 8.04
N SER A 303 13.25 42.49 6.80
CA SER A 303 13.73 43.53 5.88
C SER A 303 12.61 44.32 5.21
N VAL A 304 11.38 43.79 5.16
CA VAL A 304 10.22 44.46 4.53
C VAL A 304 9.43 45.31 5.55
N LEU A 305 9.53 45.03 6.85
CA LEU A 305 8.78 45.74 7.90
C LEU A 305 9.58 46.83 8.66
N GLY A 306 10.77 47.20 8.18
CA GLY A 306 11.68 48.10 8.88
C GLY A 306 12.09 49.34 8.08
N LYS A 307 11.14 50.21 7.71
CA LYS A 307 11.44 51.62 7.38
C LYS A 307 10.34 52.52 7.97
N PRO A 308 10.66 53.38 8.96
CA PRO A 308 9.74 54.41 9.42
C PRO A 308 9.67 55.55 8.39
N HIS A 309 8.47 55.87 7.92
CA HIS A 309 8.19 57.12 7.20
C HIS A 309 8.25 58.29 8.19
N LEU A 310 9.41 58.95 8.24
CA LEU A 310 9.54 60.32 8.75
C LEU A 310 9.47 61.26 7.54
N SER A 311 8.33 61.90 7.31
CA SER A 311 8.25 63.04 6.38
C SER A 311 8.65 64.30 7.13
N SER A 312 9.91 64.67 6.95
CA SER A 312 10.47 65.98 7.27
C SER A 312 9.72 67.08 6.49
N GLY A 313 9.19 68.07 7.20
CA GLY A 313 8.70 69.32 6.61
C GLY A 313 9.89 70.17 6.19
N TYR A 314 9.99 70.43 4.88
CA TYR A 314 10.96 71.38 4.34
C TYR A 314 10.26 72.71 4.07
N THR A 315 10.62 73.68 4.88
CA THR A 315 10.39 75.12 4.72
C THR A 315 10.97 75.59 3.39
N ARG A 316 10.17 76.33 2.61
CA ARG A 316 10.59 77.04 1.40
C ARG A 316 10.49 78.52 1.72
N GLU A 317 11.62 79.14 2.06
CA GLU A 317 11.75 80.60 2.08
C GLU A 317 12.18 81.10 0.69
N ASP A 318 11.43 82.12 0.27
CA ASP A 318 11.63 83.14 -0.75
C ASP A 318 13.04 83.38 -1.31
N THR A 319 13.15 83.44 -2.65
CA THR A 319 13.35 84.74 -3.34
C THR A 319 13.24 84.63 -4.87
N ALA A 320 12.20 85.28 -5.40
CA ALA A 320 12.19 86.22 -6.53
C ALA A 320 12.90 85.88 -7.88
N ARG A 321 12.11 85.81 -8.97
CA ARG A 321 11.87 86.91 -9.94
C ARG A 321 11.26 86.40 -11.27
N ARG A 322 10.41 87.27 -11.85
CA ARG A 322 9.92 87.35 -13.25
C ARG A 322 8.68 86.51 -13.62
N ASN A 323 7.49 87.10 -13.49
CA ASN A 323 6.79 87.79 -14.59
C ASN A 323 5.41 88.29 -14.14
N ALA A 324 5.11 89.53 -14.55
CA ALA A 324 3.90 90.34 -14.36
C ALA A 324 3.68 90.96 -12.97
#